data_AF-A0A022RZC6-F1
#
_entry.id   AF-A0A022RZC6-F1
#
_cell.length_a   1.000
_cell.length_b   1.000
_cell.length_c   1.000
_cell.angle_alpha   90.00
_cell.angle_beta   90.00
_cell.angle_gamma   90.00
#
_symmetry.space_group_name_H-M   'P 1'
#
loop_
_entity.id
_entity.type
_entity.pdbx_description
1 polymer ?
#
loop_
_entity_poly.entity_id
_entity_poly.type
_entity_poly.pdbx_seq_one_letter_code
_entity_poly.pdbx_strand_id
1 'polypeptide(L)'
;MTNSPGESPSVDGEVSRLVEEAKELQETASSLISRTSLEEDALRQRVASLDSRIKSLRSSLRSSGNSDKLEEELVRARYILSEGDAATFLPSKSHGRFLRMFLGPINVRANRKDVKLKVKEEYNNVRDRTALLFLCLPSLLLMLRSWIWGGCLPALPVQLYQAWLLYLYTGLALRENILRVNGSDIRPWWIKHHYCAMAMALISLTWGIERGHDCAQKQRGVQLFLKWAIMQGVAMMLQNRYQRQRLYTRIALGKARRMDVVWGETAGVEGQLLLLCPILFVLQVC
;
A
#
# COMPACT_ATOMS: atom_id res chain seq x y z
N MET A 1 -1.84 -39.54 58.68
CA MET A 1 -1.60 -38.20 58.08
C MET A 1 -0.67 -38.39 56.89
N THR A 2 -1.24 -38.58 55.70
CA THR A 2 -0.48 -38.66 54.44
C THR A 2 -0.95 -37.48 53.60
N ASN A 3 -0.15 -36.42 53.55
CA ASN A 3 -0.40 -35.28 52.67
C ASN A 3 -0.19 -35.72 51.22
N SER A 4 -1.25 -35.69 50.42
CA SER A 4 -1.15 -35.76 48.96
C SER A 4 -0.39 -34.53 48.44
N PRO A 5 0.54 -34.70 47.50
CA PRO A 5 1.10 -33.56 46.77
C PRO A 5 0.01 -33.02 45.86
N GLY A 6 -0.35 -31.74 46.02
CA GLY A 6 -1.28 -31.06 45.15
C GLY A 6 -0.81 -31.15 43.70
N GLU A 7 -1.61 -31.77 42.85
CA GLU A 7 -1.45 -31.71 41.39
C GLU A 7 -1.45 -30.25 40.97
N SER A 8 -0.28 -29.73 40.60
CA SER A 8 -0.19 -28.56 39.74
C SER A 8 -1.05 -28.83 38.50
N PRO A 9 -2.00 -27.94 38.12
CA PRO A 9 -2.78 -28.14 36.91
C PRO A 9 -1.83 -28.43 35.75
N SER A 10 -2.10 -29.51 35.01
CA SER A 10 -1.24 -29.86 33.88
C SER A 10 -1.19 -28.68 32.92
N VAL A 11 0.00 -28.32 32.46
CA VAL A 11 0.23 -27.20 31.52
C VAL A 11 -0.72 -27.29 30.31
N ASP A 12 -1.06 -28.51 29.90
CA ASP A 12 -2.03 -28.78 28.82
C ASP A 12 -3.45 -28.32 29.14
N GLY A 13 -3.91 -28.52 30.39
CA GLY A 13 -5.19 -28.02 30.87
C GLY A 13 -5.24 -26.50 30.98
N GLU A 14 -4.14 -25.86 31.37
CA GLU A 14 -4.03 -24.40 31.42
C GLU A 14 -4.02 -23.78 30.02
N VAL A 15 -3.26 -24.36 29.08
CA VAL A 15 -3.26 -23.94 27.67
C VAL A 15 -4.64 -24.12 27.03
N SER A 16 -5.32 -25.24 27.29
CA SER A 16 -6.66 -25.48 26.77
C SER A 16 -7.67 -24.45 27.28
N ARG A 17 -7.61 -24.09 28.58
CA ARG A 17 -8.44 -23.02 29.14
C ARG A 17 -8.17 -21.67 28.50
N LEU A 18 -6.90 -21.30 28.31
CA LEU A 18 -6.52 -20.05 27.66
C LEU A 18 -7.03 -19.98 26.20
N VAL A 19 -7.02 -21.11 25.49
CA VAL A 19 -7.56 -21.18 24.12
C VAL A 19 -9.07 -20.95 24.11
N GLU A 20 -9.82 -21.53 25.05
CA GLU A 20 -11.26 -21.30 25.16
C GLU A 20 -11.59 -19.85 25.57
N GLU A 21 -10.88 -19.30 26.55
CA GLU A 21 -11.03 -17.88 26.94
C GLU A 21 -10.75 -16.94 25.75
N ALA A 22 -9.74 -17.24 24.94
CA ALA A 22 -9.44 -16.46 23.73
C ALA A 22 -10.56 -16.55 22.68
N LYS A 23 -11.21 -17.71 22.53
CA LYS A 23 -12.36 -17.89 21.61
C LYS A 23 -13.58 -17.11 22.08
N GLU A 24 -13.93 -17.21 23.37
CA GLU A 24 -15.06 -16.49 23.96
C GLU A 24 -14.87 -14.97 23.83
N LEU A 25 -13.66 -14.48 24.12
CA LEU A 25 -13.32 -13.07 23.96
C LEU A 25 -13.40 -12.63 22.49
N GLN A 26 -12.94 -13.47 21.56
CA GLN A 26 -13.03 -13.19 20.12
C GLN A 26 -14.49 -13.11 19.64
N GLU A 27 -15.38 -13.97 20.13
CA GLU A 27 -16.81 -13.94 19.81
C GLU A 27 -17.48 -12.68 20.38
N THR A 28 -17.22 -12.37 21.66
CA THR A 28 -17.71 -11.16 22.32
C THR A 28 -17.22 -9.89 21.63
N ALA A 29 -15.94 -9.84 21.24
CA ALA A 29 -15.40 -8.73 20.48
C ALA A 29 -16.03 -8.62 19.09
N SER A 30 -16.31 -9.75 18.43
CA SER A 30 -16.93 -9.76 17.10
C SER A 30 -18.38 -9.27 17.14
N SER A 31 -19.14 -9.68 18.15
CA SER A 31 -20.51 -9.24 18.36
C SER A 31 -20.56 -7.73 18.69
N LEU A 32 -19.70 -7.24 19.58
CA LEU A 32 -19.59 -5.81 19.90
C LEU A 32 -19.23 -4.99 18.66
N ILE A 33 -18.20 -5.40 17.91
CA ILE A 33 -17.78 -4.71 16.68
C ILE A 33 -18.93 -4.67 15.67
N SER A 34 -19.71 -5.76 15.52
CA SER A 34 -20.84 -5.79 14.60
C SER A 34 -21.92 -4.77 15.00
N ARG A 35 -22.30 -4.72 16.27
CA ARG A 35 -23.30 -3.77 16.78
C ARG A 35 -22.83 -2.33 16.63
N THR A 36 -21.61 -2.02 17.07
CA THR A 36 -21.03 -0.69 16.92
C THR A 36 -20.94 -0.29 15.45
N SER A 37 -20.59 -1.21 14.55
CA SER A 37 -20.53 -0.88 13.11
C SER A 37 -21.89 -0.50 12.52
N LEU A 38 -22.98 -1.16 12.95
CA LEU A 38 -24.34 -0.83 12.53
C LEU A 38 -24.77 0.55 13.06
N GLU A 39 -24.50 0.83 14.33
CA GLU A 39 -24.78 2.12 14.96
C GLU A 39 -23.99 3.25 14.30
N GLU A 40 -22.70 3.04 14.02
CA GLU A 40 -21.86 3.97 13.28
C GLU A 40 -22.41 4.24 11.88
N ASP A 41 -22.82 3.20 11.14
CA ASP A 41 -23.34 3.35 9.78
C ASP A 41 -24.68 4.10 9.76
N ALA A 42 -25.56 3.85 10.74
CA ALA A 42 -26.79 4.63 10.93
C ALA A 42 -26.49 6.10 11.26
N LEU A 43 -25.50 6.37 12.11
CA LEU A 43 -25.08 7.73 12.45
C LEU A 43 -24.47 8.45 11.23
N ARG A 44 -23.64 7.76 10.44
CA ARG A 44 -23.09 8.29 9.17
C ARG A 44 -24.19 8.71 8.20
N GLN A 45 -25.24 7.89 8.06
CA GLN A 45 -26.39 8.25 7.21
C GLN A 45 -27.09 9.51 7.70
N ARG A 46 -27.34 9.61 9.01
CA ARG A 46 -27.94 10.81 9.62
C ARG A 46 -27.07 12.05 9.42
N VAL A 47 -25.78 11.96 9.69
CA VAL A 47 -24.82 13.06 9.48
C VAL A 47 -24.75 13.49 8.00
N ALA A 48 -24.70 12.54 7.06
CA ALA A 48 -24.68 12.82 5.63
C ALA A 48 -25.98 13.49 5.15
N SER A 49 -27.14 13.00 5.61
CA SER A 49 -28.43 13.63 5.30
C SER A 49 -28.52 15.06 5.83
N LEU A 50 -28.07 15.31 7.07
CA LEU A 50 -28.05 16.64 7.65
C LEU A 50 -27.10 17.59 6.89
N ASP A 51 -25.89 17.16 6.56
CA ASP A 51 -24.93 17.95 5.77
C ASP A 51 -25.50 18.30 4.38
N SER A 52 -26.18 17.35 3.72
CA SER A 52 -26.84 17.60 2.43
C SER A 52 -27.98 18.62 2.53
N ARG A 53 -28.78 18.55 3.60
CA ARG A 53 -29.88 19.50 3.88
C ARG A 53 -29.34 20.90 4.15
N ILE A 54 -28.29 21.03 4.95
CA ILE A 54 -27.62 22.32 5.21
C ILE A 54 -27.10 22.92 3.90
N LYS A 55 -26.45 22.12 3.04
CA LYS A 55 -25.97 22.57 1.72
C LYS A 55 -27.11 23.04 0.81
N SER A 56 -28.19 22.27 0.74
CA SER A 56 -29.37 22.61 -0.07
C SER A 56 -30.03 23.91 0.39
N LEU A 57 -30.27 24.05 1.70
CA LEU A 57 -30.87 25.26 2.28
C LEU A 57 -30.00 26.48 2.01
N ARG A 58 -28.67 26.34 2.14
CA ARG A 58 -27.72 27.41 1.82
C ARG A 58 -27.77 27.81 0.35
N SER A 59 -27.86 26.86 -0.58
CA SER A 59 -28.00 27.19 -2.01
C SER A 59 -29.31 27.90 -2.31
N SER A 60 -30.41 27.48 -1.67
CA SER A 60 -31.73 28.13 -1.82
C SER A 60 -31.75 29.54 -1.24
N LEU A 61 -31.10 29.77 -0.08
CA LEU A 61 -30.98 31.10 0.52
C LEU A 61 -30.20 32.06 -0.37
N ARG A 62 -29.08 31.59 -0.95
CA ARG A 62 -28.27 32.37 -1.89
C ARG A 62 -29.05 32.80 -3.13
N SER A 63 -29.96 31.96 -3.64
CA SER A 63 -30.82 32.31 -4.77
C SER A 63 -31.99 33.23 -4.42
N SER A 64 -32.46 33.19 -3.15
CA SER A 64 -33.64 33.96 -2.70
C SER A 64 -33.31 35.37 -2.20
N GLY A 65 -32.03 35.73 -2.11
CA GLY A 65 -31.59 37.09 -1.78
C GLY A 65 -32.01 37.58 -0.39
N ASN A 66 -32.13 36.71 0.63
CA ASN A 66 -32.72 37.10 1.92
C ASN A 66 -32.01 36.58 3.19
N SER A 67 -32.00 37.50 4.18
CA SER A 67 -31.64 37.46 5.62
C SER A 67 -30.27 36.89 6.03
N ASP A 68 -29.31 37.81 6.27
CA ASP A 68 -27.99 37.52 6.86
C ASP A 68 -28.05 36.68 8.15
N LYS A 69 -29.12 36.86 8.95
CA LYS A 69 -29.34 36.12 10.19
C LYS A 69 -29.55 34.61 9.96
N LEU A 70 -30.27 34.24 8.90
CA LEU A 70 -30.50 32.83 8.56
C LEU A 70 -29.24 32.17 7.99
N GLU A 71 -28.45 32.92 7.21
CA GLU A 71 -27.13 32.45 6.75
C GLU A 71 -26.19 32.24 7.95
N GLU A 72 -26.22 33.14 8.94
CA GLU A 72 -25.42 33.01 10.18
C GLU A 72 -25.80 31.76 10.98
N GLU A 73 -27.08 31.47 11.16
CA GLU A 73 -27.55 30.24 11.83
C GLU A 73 -27.17 28.98 11.04
N LEU A 74 -27.23 29.00 9.69
CA LEU A 74 -26.75 27.88 8.86
C LEU A 74 -25.22 27.69 8.98
N VAL A 75 -24.46 28.78 9.09
CA VAL A 75 -23.01 28.72 9.33
C VAL A 75 -22.73 28.11 10.70
N ARG A 76 -23.46 28.51 11.75
CA ARG A 76 -23.34 27.92 13.09
C ARG A 76 -23.68 26.42 13.09
N ALA A 77 -24.79 26.02 12.46
CA ALA A 77 -25.18 24.62 12.35
C ALA A 77 -24.12 23.78 11.62
N ARG A 78 -23.53 24.34 10.55
CA ARG A 78 -22.43 23.69 9.83
C ARG A 78 -21.16 23.57 10.68
N TYR A 79 -20.83 24.61 11.44
CA TYR A 79 -19.68 24.61 12.34
C TYR A 79 -19.82 23.52 13.42
N ILE A 80 -20.98 23.41 14.05
CA ILE A 80 -21.27 22.35 15.03
C ILE A 80 -21.09 20.96 14.40
N LEU A 81 -21.55 20.78 13.15
CA LEU A 81 -21.43 19.51 12.44
C LEU A 81 -19.98 19.19 12.01
N SER A 82 -19.19 20.21 11.64
CA SER A 82 -17.84 20.01 11.09
C SER A 82 -16.72 20.02 12.12
N GLU A 83 -16.88 20.71 13.25
CA GLU A 83 -15.88 20.79 14.31
C GLU A 83 -16.26 19.97 15.56
N GLY A 84 -17.52 19.57 15.70
CA GLY A 84 -17.95 18.66 16.77
C GLY A 84 -17.62 17.19 16.49
N ASP A 85 -17.93 16.29 17.43
CA ASP A 85 -17.62 14.86 17.33
C ASP A 85 -18.26 14.17 16.11
N ALA A 86 -19.40 14.71 15.65
CA ALA A 86 -20.10 14.26 14.45
C ALA A 86 -19.24 14.37 13.18
N ALA A 87 -18.21 15.21 13.18
CA ALA A 87 -17.30 15.40 12.05
C ALA A 87 -16.54 14.12 11.67
N THR A 88 -16.33 13.22 12.63
CA THR A 88 -15.70 11.92 12.38
C THR A 88 -16.54 11.00 11.49
N PHE A 89 -17.85 11.23 11.43
CA PHE A 89 -18.82 10.49 10.62
C PHE A 89 -19.20 11.21 9.33
N LEU A 90 -18.71 12.44 9.12
CA LEU A 90 -18.87 13.11 7.84
C LEU A 90 -18.20 12.28 6.74
N PRO A 91 -18.75 12.28 5.51
CA PRO A 91 -18.09 11.66 4.38
C PRO A 91 -16.65 12.16 4.29
N SER A 92 -15.69 11.24 4.29
CA SER A 92 -14.27 11.59 4.17
C SER A 92 -14.10 12.47 2.93
N LYS A 93 -13.54 13.67 3.10
CA LYS A 93 -13.15 14.49 1.95
C LYS A 93 -12.22 13.65 1.08
N SER A 94 -12.52 13.54 -0.21
CA SER A 94 -11.66 12.83 -1.14
C SER A 94 -10.26 13.42 -1.06
N HIS A 95 -9.24 12.57 -0.99
CA HIS A 95 -7.85 13.00 -1.07
C HIS A 95 -7.65 13.88 -2.32
N GLY A 96 -6.80 14.90 -2.19
CA GLY A 96 -6.43 15.75 -3.31
C GLY A 96 -5.88 14.91 -4.48
N ARG A 97 -6.00 15.43 -5.71
CA ARG A 97 -5.58 14.73 -6.94
C ARG A 97 -4.15 14.15 -6.85
N PHE A 98 -3.23 14.89 -6.23
CA PHE A 98 -1.85 14.46 -5.99
C PHE A 98 -1.76 13.17 -5.16
N LEU A 99 -2.43 13.13 -4.00
CA LEU A 99 -2.37 11.97 -3.12
C LEU A 99 -3.12 10.77 -3.74
N ARG A 100 -4.21 11.03 -4.48
CA ARG A 100 -4.93 10.01 -5.25
C ARG A 100 -4.06 9.39 -6.36
N MET A 101 -3.15 10.17 -6.96
CA MET A 101 -2.18 9.67 -7.92
C MET A 101 -1.30 8.60 -7.26
N PHE A 102 -0.70 8.91 -6.11
CA PHE A 102 0.22 7.99 -5.43
C PHE A 102 -0.44 6.88 -4.63
N LEU A 103 -1.63 7.05 -4.07
CA LEU A 103 -2.27 6.05 -3.20
C LEU A 103 -3.44 5.32 -3.86
N GLY A 104 -3.97 5.84 -4.95
CA GLY A 104 -5.21 5.36 -5.56
C GLY A 104 -6.46 5.90 -4.85
N PRO A 105 -7.63 5.27 -5.01
CA PRO A 105 -8.92 5.76 -4.50
C PRO A 105 -9.10 5.59 -2.97
N ILE A 106 -8.07 5.15 -2.25
CA ILE A 106 -8.23 4.65 -0.88
C ILE A 106 -7.96 5.74 0.14
N ASN A 107 -8.72 5.71 1.23
CA ASN A 107 -8.51 6.61 2.34
C ASN A 107 -7.32 6.21 3.22
N VAL A 108 -6.44 7.16 3.53
CA VAL A 108 -5.32 6.97 4.46
C VAL A 108 -5.80 6.59 5.87
N ARG A 109 -6.96 7.11 6.27
CA ARG A 109 -7.60 6.80 7.56
C ARG A 109 -8.38 5.49 7.46
N ALA A 110 -7.67 4.38 7.40
CA ALA A 110 -8.25 3.05 7.43
C ALA A 110 -8.54 2.61 8.87
N ASN A 111 -9.50 3.24 9.56
CA ASN A 111 -9.81 2.84 10.94
C ASN A 111 -10.56 1.49 10.98
N ARG A 112 -11.46 1.26 10.02
CA ARG A 112 -12.24 0.01 9.93
C ARG A 112 -11.42 -1.13 9.34
N LYS A 113 -11.67 -2.35 9.83
CA LYS A 113 -10.98 -3.57 9.38
C LYS A 113 -11.15 -3.82 7.87
N ASP A 114 -12.34 -3.58 7.32
CA ASP A 114 -12.62 -3.72 5.89
C ASP A 114 -11.81 -2.74 5.04
N VAL A 115 -11.69 -1.48 5.47
CA VAL A 115 -10.87 -0.47 4.77
C VAL A 115 -9.40 -0.84 4.79
N LYS A 116 -8.88 -1.34 5.92
CA LYS A 116 -7.48 -1.82 6.02
C LYS A 116 -7.19 -2.94 5.02
N LEU A 117 -8.10 -3.90 4.89
CA LEU A 117 -7.96 -5.00 3.94
C LEU A 117 -8.02 -4.52 2.49
N LYS A 118 -8.88 -3.54 2.19
CA LYS A 118 -8.94 -2.90 0.87
C LYS A 118 -7.64 -2.17 0.52
N VAL A 119 -7.00 -1.48 1.48
CA VAL A 119 -5.64 -0.90 1.31
C VAL A 119 -4.64 -1.98 0.89
N LYS A 120 -4.66 -3.13 1.57
CA LYS A 120 -3.77 -4.26 1.26
C LYS A 120 -4.05 -4.86 -0.11
N GLU A 121 -5.31 -5.02 -0.49
CA GLU A 121 -5.70 -5.56 -1.80
C GLU A 121 -5.21 -4.67 -2.95
N GLU A 122 -5.46 -3.36 -2.86
CA GLU A 122 -5.00 -2.39 -3.85
C GLU A 122 -3.47 -2.31 -3.92
N TYR A 123 -2.77 -2.43 -2.79
CA TYR A 123 -1.30 -2.58 -2.81
C TYR A 123 -0.85 -3.81 -3.60
N ASN A 124 -1.49 -4.97 -3.40
CA ASN A 124 -1.14 -6.19 -4.13
C ASN A 124 -1.41 -6.05 -5.63
N ASN A 125 -2.54 -5.45 -6.01
CA ASN A 125 -2.88 -5.17 -7.41
C ASN A 125 -1.85 -4.23 -8.05
N VAL A 126 -1.47 -3.14 -7.36
CA VAL A 126 -0.41 -2.24 -7.82
C VAL A 126 0.90 -3.00 -7.99
N ARG A 127 1.28 -3.85 -7.02
CA ARG A 127 2.52 -4.63 -7.06
C ARG A 127 2.57 -5.62 -8.22
N ASP A 128 1.44 -6.24 -8.58
CA ASP A 128 1.33 -7.12 -9.74
C ASP A 128 1.47 -6.35 -11.06
N ARG A 129 0.79 -5.20 -11.16
CA ARG A 129 0.95 -4.29 -12.31
C ARG A 129 2.38 -3.80 -12.44
N THR A 130 3.03 -3.45 -11.33
CA THR A 130 4.42 -3.02 -11.31
C THR A 130 5.35 -4.11 -11.82
N ALA A 131 5.18 -5.37 -11.39
CA ALA A 131 5.99 -6.48 -11.87
C ALA A 131 5.89 -6.65 -13.38
N LEU A 132 4.66 -6.54 -13.93
CA LEU A 132 4.45 -6.54 -15.39
C LEU A 132 5.10 -5.35 -16.09
N LEU A 133 5.01 -4.14 -15.53
CA LEU A 133 5.63 -2.95 -16.13
C LEU A 133 7.17 -3.01 -16.12
N PHE A 134 7.78 -3.57 -15.06
CA PHE A 134 9.22 -3.83 -15.02
C PHE A 134 9.68 -4.84 -16.07
N LEU A 135 8.80 -5.76 -16.48
CA LEU A 135 9.07 -6.67 -17.59
C LEU A 135 8.85 -5.98 -18.94
N CYS A 136 7.69 -5.36 -19.15
CA CYS A 136 7.27 -4.87 -20.46
C CYS A 136 7.95 -3.57 -20.89
N LEU A 137 8.06 -2.56 -20.01
CA LEU A 137 8.60 -1.25 -20.41
C LEU A 137 10.08 -1.32 -20.83
N PRO A 138 10.98 -1.96 -20.07
CA PRO A 138 12.37 -2.08 -20.48
C PRO A 138 12.55 -2.98 -21.71
N SER A 139 11.76 -4.06 -21.81
CA SER A 139 11.77 -4.92 -23.00
C SER A 139 11.37 -4.13 -24.25
N LEU A 140 10.31 -3.32 -24.17
CA LEU A 140 9.89 -2.43 -25.26
C LEU A 140 10.99 -1.45 -25.62
N LEU A 141 11.62 -0.78 -24.65
CA LEU A 141 12.72 0.14 -24.91
C LEU A 141 13.90 -0.54 -25.60
N LEU A 142 14.27 -1.76 -25.18
CA LEU A 142 15.34 -2.53 -25.82
C LEU A 142 14.95 -2.98 -27.23
N MET A 143 13.71 -3.37 -27.48
CA MET A 143 13.22 -3.70 -28.82
C MET A 143 13.23 -2.48 -29.75
N LEU A 144 12.75 -1.32 -29.28
CA LEU A 144 12.76 -0.07 -30.04
C LEU A 144 14.20 0.40 -30.33
N ARG A 145 15.13 0.21 -29.37
CA ARG A 145 16.57 0.45 -29.57
C ARG A 145 17.11 -0.37 -30.74
N SER A 146 16.79 -1.67 -30.81
CA SER A 146 17.29 -2.53 -31.89
C SER A 146 16.59 -2.28 -33.23
N TRP A 147 15.29 -2.02 -33.23
CA TRP A 147 14.50 -2.02 -34.45
C TRP A 147 14.37 -0.63 -35.10
N ILE A 148 14.21 0.42 -34.29
CA ILE A 148 13.89 1.76 -34.80
C ILE A 148 15.11 2.69 -34.71
N TRP A 149 15.84 2.63 -33.59
CA TRP A 149 16.87 3.63 -33.30
C TRP A 149 18.31 3.18 -33.53
N GLY A 150 18.52 2.13 -34.33
CA GLY A 150 19.86 1.71 -34.79
C GLY A 150 20.86 1.47 -33.67
N GLY A 151 20.40 1.02 -32.49
CA GLY A 151 21.25 0.77 -31.33
C GLY A 151 21.46 1.97 -30.38
N CYS A 152 20.85 3.13 -30.59
CA CYS A 152 20.96 4.32 -29.72
C CYS A 152 19.58 4.69 -29.13
N LEU A 153 19.44 4.81 -27.81
CA LEU A 153 18.18 5.22 -27.18
C LEU A 153 18.06 6.76 -27.20
N PRO A 154 16.96 7.34 -27.68
CA PRO A 154 16.73 8.77 -27.55
C PRO A 154 16.57 9.16 -26.06
N ALA A 155 16.90 10.40 -25.74
CA ALA A 155 16.90 10.87 -24.36
C ALA A 155 15.50 10.82 -23.71
N LEU A 156 14.48 11.25 -24.46
CA LEU A 156 13.12 11.40 -23.96
C LEU A 156 12.49 10.07 -23.49
N PRO A 157 12.52 8.95 -24.25
CA PRO A 157 12.05 7.65 -23.76
C PRO A 157 12.73 7.18 -22.48
N VAL A 158 14.05 7.39 -22.36
CA VAL A 158 14.81 7.01 -21.16
C VAL A 158 14.41 7.89 -19.97
N GLN A 159 14.28 9.21 -20.17
CA GLN A 159 13.82 10.14 -19.13
C GLN A 159 12.39 9.84 -18.69
N LEU A 160 11.48 9.50 -19.61
CA LEU A 160 10.12 9.09 -19.26
C LEU A 160 10.12 7.82 -18.41
N TYR A 161 10.98 6.85 -18.73
CA TYR A 161 11.14 5.64 -17.92
C TYR A 161 11.71 5.96 -16.52
N GLN A 162 12.69 6.84 -16.42
CA GLN A 162 13.22 7.29 -15.13
C GLN A 162 12.18 8.07 -14.31
N ALA A 163 11.39 8.93 -14.94
CA ALA A 163 10.29 9.64 -14.29
C ALA A 163 9.22 8.67 -13.79
N TRP A 164 8.92 7.62 -14.55
CA TRP A 164 8.04 6.55 -14.13
C TRP A 164 8.60 5.77 -12.93
N LEU A 165 9.89 5.44 -12.91
CA LEU A 165 10.54 4.80 -11.76
C LEU A 165 10.48 5.68 -10.50
N LEU A 166 10.74 6.98 -10.63
CA LEU A 166 10.60 7.93 -9.52
C LEU A 166 9.17 7.94 -8.98
N TYR A 167 8.18 8.05 -9.87
CA TYR A 167 6.76 7.99 -9.51
C TYR A 167 6.41 6.69 -8.79
N LEU A 168 6.89 5.56 -9.32
CA LEU A 168 6.63 4.25 -8.79
C LEU A 168 7.20 4.07 -7.38
N TYR A 169 8.50 4.32 -7.17
CA TYR A 169 9.14 4.12 -5.87
C TYR A 169 8.59 5.07 -4.81
N THR A 170 8.19 6.28 -5.21
CA THR A 170 7.44 7.20 -4.33
C THR A 170 6.10 6.59 -3.92
N GLY A 171 5.34 6.06 -4.87
CA GLY A 171 4.05 5.42 -4.60
C GLY A 171 4.16 4.14 -3.76
N LEU A 172 5.20 3.33 -3.96
CA LEU A 172 5.47 2.13 -3.14
C LEU A 172 5.83 2.53 -1.71
N ALA A 173 6.74 3.49 -1.54
CA ALA A 173 7.14 3.95 -0.21
C ALA A 173 5.93 4.49 0.57
N LEU A 174 5.09 5.32 -0.05
CA LEU A 174 3.89 5.83 0.60
C LEU A 174 2.90 4.72 1.00
N ARG A 175 2.60 3.78 0.08
CA ARG A 175 1.67 2.67 0.36
C ARG A 175 2.19 1.75 1.47
N GLU A 176 3.48 1.43 1.46
CA GLU A 176 4.07 0.52 2.44
C GLU A 176 4.20 1.16 3.83
N ASN A 177 4.45 2.47 3.92
CA ASN A 177 4.36 3.19 5.20
C ASN A 177 2.93 3.15 5.76
N ILE A 178 1.91 3.34 4.91
CA ILE A 178 0.51 3.23 5.33
C ILE A 178 0.17 1.80 5.79
N LEU A 179 0.64 0.77 5.09
CA LEU A 179 0.44 -0.62 5.50
C LEU A 179 1.11 -0.92 6.84
N ARG A 180 2.32 -0.40 7.06
CA ARG A 180 3.05 -0.53 8.32
C ARG A 180 2.27 0.09 9.48
N VAL A 181 1.78 1.32 9.32
CA VAL A 181 0.94 1.99 10.33
C VAL A 181 -0.39 1.23 10.56
N ASN A 182 -0.91 0.55 9.54
CA ASN A 182 -2.11 -0.28 9.66
C ASN A 182 -1.86 -1.69 10.22
N GLY A 183 -0.64 -2.00 10.67
CA GLY A 183 -0.31 -3.24 11.40
C GLY A 183 0.35 -4.34 10.56
N SER A 184 0.78 -4.04 9.33
CA SER A 184 1.59 -4.94 8.51
C SER A 184 3.04 -4.99 9.00
N ASP A 185 3.62 -6.19 9.14
CA ASP A 185 5.02 -6.35 9.58
C ASP A 185 6.04 -6.18 8.43
N ILE A 186 6.09 -5.00 7.83
CA ILE A 186 7.08 -4.63 6.81
C ILE A 186 8.36 -4.16 7.51
N ARG A 187 9.55 -4.67 7.17
CA ARG A 187 10.78 -4.18 7.82
C ARG A 187 11.18 -2.77 7.35
N PRO A 188 11.76 -1.94 8.24
CA PRO A 188 12.19 -0.57 7.90
C PRO A 188 13.20 -0.50 6.76
N TRP A 189 14.12 -1.47 6.67
CA TRP A 189 15.16 -1.47 5.64
C TRP A 189 14.57 -1.53 4.23
N TRP A 190 13.46 -2.25 4.04
CA TRP A 190 12.78 -2.37 2.75
C TRP A 190 12.21 -1.03 2.31
N ILE A 191 11.63 -0.29 3.25
CA ILE A 191 11.14 1.08 3.02
C ILE A 191 12.32 2.02 2.71
N LYS A 192 13.44 1.89 3.44
CA LYS A 192 14.67 2.65 3.16
C LYS A 192 15.22 2.38 1.76
N HIS A 193 15.17 1.13 1.30
CA HIS A 193 15.56 0.77 -0.06
C HIS A 193 14.72 1.54 -1.11
N HIS A 194 13.40 1.68 -0.92
CA HIS A 194 12.59 2.50 -1.82
C HIS A 194 12.99 3.98 -1.81
N TYR A 195 13.33 4.55 -0.65
CA TYR A 195 13.85 5.92 -0.59
C TYR A 195 15.16 6.10 -1.33
N CYS A 196 16.08 5.14 -1.21
CA CYS A 196 17.32 5.13 -1.98
C CYS A 196 17.02 5.04 -3.48
N ALA A 197 16.09 4.17 -3.89
CA ALA A 197 15.69 4.03 -5.29
C ALA A 197 15.03 5.30 -5.85
N MET A 198 14.22 6.01 -5.06
CA MET A 198 13.67 7.33 -5.41
C MET A 198 14.79 8.34 -5.65
N ALA A 199 15.75 8.44 -4.73
CA ALA A 199 16.88 9.35 -4.86
C ALA A 199 17.72 9.03 -6.11
N MET A 200 17.99 7.75 -6.36
CA MET A 200 18.71 7.30 -7.55
C MET A 200 17.96 7.63 -8.85
N ALA A 201 16.63 7.46 -8.88
CA ALA A 201 15.82 7.83 -10.04
C ALA A 201 15.83 9.35 -10.29
N LEU A 202 15.80 10.16 -9.22
CA LEU A 202 15.90 11.61 -9.29
C LEU A 202 17.26 12.08 -9.82
N ILE A 203 18.36 11.50 -9.31
CA ILE A 203 19.71 11.78 -9.81
C ILE A 203 19.86 11.32 -11.27
N SER A 204 19.27 10.18 -11.63
CA SER A 204 19.33 9.68 -13.01
C SER A 204 18.57 10.57 -14.00
N LEU A 205 17.53 11.29 -13.55
CA LEU A 205 16.80 12.25 -14.38
C LEU A 205 17.62 13.49 -14.75
N THR A 206 18.56 13.89 -13.90
CA THR A 206 19.43 15.05 -14.17
C THR A 206 20.63 14.68 -15.04
N TRP A 207 20.85 13.38 -15.32
CA TRP A 207 21.94 12.92 -16.17
C TRP A 207 21.63 13.20 -17.65
N GLY A 208 22.51 13.97 -18.30
CA GLY A 208 22.42 14.25 -19.73
C GLY A 208 22.72 13.01 -20.57
N ILE A 209 21.83 12.68 -21.50
CA ILE A 209 22.08 11.61 -22.47
C ILE A 209 22.81 12.21 -23.66
N GLU A 210 24.13 11.99 -23.71
CA GLU A 210 24.99 12.48 -24.80
C GLU A 210 24.59 11.88 -26.15
N ARG A 211 24.35 12.74 -27.15
CA ARG A 211 24.21 12.34 -28.55
C ARG A 211 25.55 12.57 -29.24
N GLY A 212 26.27 11.50 -29.57
CA GLY A 212 27.53 11.55 -30.30
C GLY A 212 27.71 10.29 -31.14
N HIS A 213 28.78 10.25 -31.94
CA HIS A 213 29.07 9.16 -32.88
C HIS A 213 29.18 7.78 -32.18
N ASP A 214 29.57 7.76 -30.89
CA ASP A 214 29.67 6.55 -30.05
C ASP A 214 28.49 6.36 -29.07
N CYS A 215 27.29 6.83 -29.43
CA CYS A 215 26.10 6.75 -28.57
C CYS A 215 25.86 5.34 -27.99
N ALA A 216 26.00 4.30 -28.82
CA ALA A 216 25.72 2.92 -28.42
C ALA A 216 26.64 2.46 -27.27
N GLN A 217 27.92 2.84 -27.32
CA GLN A 217 28.92 2.50 -26.30
C GLN A 217 28.76 3.34 -25.03
N LYS A 218 28.47 4.64 -25.18
CA LYS A 218 28.20 5.53 -24.03
C LYS A 218 26.93 5.14 -23.26
N GLN A 219 25.94 4.54 -23.93
CA GLN A 219 24.69 4.08 -23.31
C GLN A 219 24.72 2.64 -22.78
N ARG A 220 25.90 2.01 -22.70
CA ARG A 220 26.02 0.63 -22.19
C ARG A 220 25.46 0.48 -20.77
N GLY A 221 25.65 1.48 -19.91
CA GLY A 221 25.08 1.49 -18.55
C GLY A 221 23.55 1.48 -18.55
N VAL A 222 22.91 2.27 -19.43
CA VAL A 222 21.45 2.28 -19.58
C VAL A 222 20.94 0.94 -20.09
N GLN A 223 21.65 0.32 -21.04
CA GLN A 223 21.28 -1.00 -21.55
C GLN A 223 21.36 -2.08 -20.45
N LEU A 224 22.43 -2.10 -19.67
CA LEU A 224 22.59 -3.03 -18.54
C LEU A 224 21.50 -2.80 -17.49
N PHE A 225 21.19 -1.54 -17.18
CA PHE A 225 20.10 -1.21 -16.27
C PHE A 225 18.73 -1.69 -16.76
N LEU A 226 18.42 -1.54 -18.06
CA LEU A 226 17.16 -2.04 -18.64
C LEU A 226 17.09 -3.57 -18.59
N LYS A 227 18.20 -4.28 -18.89
CA LYS A 227 18.26 -5.75 -18.74
C LYS A 227 18.06 -6.16 -17.28
N TRP A 228 18.72 -5.47 -16.36
CA TRP A 228 18.54 -5.68 -14.92
C TRP A 228 17.09 -5.45 -14.49
N ALA A 229 16.43 -4.41 -14.99
CA ALA A 229 15.03 -4.14 -14.70
C ALA A 229 14.10 -5.28 -15.17
N ILE A 230 14.37 -5.90 -16.33
CA ILE A 230 13.64 -7.09 -16.81
C ILE A 230 13.80 -8.24 -15.81
N MET A 231 15.04 -8.50 -15.39
CA MET A 231 15.35 -9.55 -14.43
C MET A 231 14.65 -9.30 -13.08
N GLN A 232 14.61 -8.05 -12.62
CA GLN A 232 13.83 -7.63 -11.47
C GLN A 232 12.32 -7.87 -11.68
N GLY A 233 11.77 -7.55 -12.85
CA GLY A 233 10.37 -7.81 -13.18
C GLY A 233 10.00 -9.30 -13.06
N VAL A 234 10.84 -10.19 -13.57
CA VAL A 234 10.67 -11.65 -13.43
C VAL A 234 10.72 -12.07 -11.96
N ALA A 235 11.72 -11.60 -11.21
CA ALA A 235 11.84 -11.89 -9.78
C ALA A 235 10.60 -11.41 -9.00
N MET A 236 10.10 -10.21 -9.30
CA MET A 236 8.89 -9.66 -8.69
C MET A 236 7.66 -10.52 -9.01
N MET A 237 7.49 -11.00 -10.24
CA MET A 237 6.37 -11.89 -10.60
C MET A 237 6.41 -13.20 -9.82
N LEU A 238 7.59 -13.83 -9.72
CA LEU A 238 7.79 -15.07 -8.96
C LEU A 238 7.52 -14.86 -7.47
N GLN A 239 8.06 -13.78 -6.89
CA GLN A 239 7.80 -13.40 -5.49
C GLN A 239 6.30 -13.16 -5.25
N ASN A 240 5.64 -12.41 -6.13
CA ASN A 240 4.22 -12.09 -6.00
C ASN A 240 3.31 -13.31 -6.06
N ARG A 241 3.70 -14.36 -6.79
CA ARG A 241 2.95 -15.63 -6.84
C ARG A 241 3.30 -16.51 -5.64
N TYR A 242 4.57 -16.90 -5.54
CA TYR A 242 5.01 -17.91 -4.57
C TYR A 242 4.95 -17.42 -3.12
N GLN A 243 5.58 -16.28 -2.82
CA GLN A 243 5.64 -15.78 -1.45
C GLN A 243 4.25 -15.36 -0.95
N ARG A 244 3.37 -14.88 -1.85
CA ARG A 244 2.00 -14.49 -1.48
C ARG A 244 1.13 -15.70 -1.17
N GLN A 245 1.19 -16.76 -1.98
CA GLN A 245 0.46 -18.01 -1.70
C GLN A 245 0.88 -18.61 -0.35
N ARG A 246 2.18 -18.62 -0.08
CA ARG A 246 2.70 -19.10 1.20
C ARG A 246 2.28 -18.20 2.37
N LEU A 247 2.27 -16.88 2.18
CA LEU A 247 1.77 -15.95 3.19
C LEU A 247 0.30 -16.21 3.51
N TYR A 248 -0.56 -16.43 2.51
CA TYR A 248 -1.95 -16.79 2.73
C TYR A 248 -2.10 -18.09 3.52
N THR A 249 -1.28 -19.09 3.21
CA THR A 249 -1.24 -20.35 3.97
C THR A 249 -0.85 -20.10 5.43
N ARG A 250 0.18 -19.29 5.68
CA ARG A 250 0.58 -18.93 7.06
C ARG A 250 -0.48 -18.14 7.81
N ILE A 251 -1.23 -17.27 7.13
CA ILE A 251 -2.37 -16.55 7.72
C ILE A 251 -3.47 -17.54 8.12
N ALA A 252 -3.81 -18.50 7.26
CA ALA A 252 -4.80 -19.53 7.56
C ALA A 252 -4.38 -20.43 8.74
N LEU A 253 -3.07 -20.67 8.89
CA LEU A 253 -2.48 -21.41 10.01
C LEU A 253 -2.26 -20.56 11.28
N GLY A 254 -2.63 -19.26 11.29
CA GLY A 254 -2.39 -18.36 12.42
C GLY A 254 -0.92 -17.97 12.66
N LYS A 255 -0.01 -18.32 11.76
CA LYS A 255 1.45 -18.06 11.84
C LYS A 255 1.89 -16.72 11.23
N ALA A 256 0.94 -15.93 10.75
CA ALA A 256 1.15 -14.59 10.16
C ALA A 256 -0.12 -13.75 10.35
N ARG A 257 0.03 -12.42 10.36
CA ARG A 257 -1.09 -11.50 10.57
C ARG A 257 -1.83 -11.26 9.26
N ARG A 258 -3.14 -11.03 9.34
CA ARG A 258 -3.98 -10.75 8.17
C ARG A 258 -3.56 -9.50 7.39
N MET A 259 -2.89 -8.54 8.04
CA MET A 259 -2.37 -7.31 7.43
C MET A 259 -0.98 -7.46 6.82
N ASP A 260 -0.28 -8.58 7.05
CA ASP A 260 1.05 -8.78 6.50
C ASP A 260 1.01 -8.85 4.98
N VAL A 261 2.00 -8.27 4.33
CA VAL A 261 2.19 -8.36 2.88
C VAL A 261 3.53 -8.98 2.60
N VAL A 262 3.68 -9.53 1.40
CA VAL A 262 4.99 -9.93 0.92
C VAL A 262 5.84 -8.67 0.83
N TRP A 263 7.04 -8.67 1.40
CA TRP A 263 8.03 -7.61 1.27
C TRP A 263 9.40 -8.31 1.32
N GLY A 264 10.32 -7.99 0.40
CA GLY A 264 11.65 -8.63 0.35
C GLY A 264 11.67 -10.16 0.55
N GLU A 265 12.83 -10.73 0.92
CA GLU A 265 13.07 -12.18 1.06
C GLU A 265 12.28 -12.90 2.19
N THR A 266 11.46 -12.19 2.95
CA THR A 266 11.02 -12.59 4.30
C THR A 266 9.62 -13.18 4.39
N ALA A 267 9.05 -13.69 3.30
CA ALA A 267 8.12 -14.80 3.50
C ALA A 267 8.86 -16.02 4.06
N GLY A 268 10.17 -16.18 3.77
CA GLY A 268 11.04 -17.31 4.14
C GLY A 268 11.48 -17.39 5.59
N VAL A 269 11.47 -18.60 6.13
CA VAL A 269 12.23 -18.99 7.33
C VAL A 269 13.73 -18.76 7.04
N GLU A 270 14.54 -18.60 8.09
CA GLU A 270 16.01 -18.68 8.00
C GLU A 270 16.40 -19.89 7.14
N GLY A 271 17.05 -19.63 5.99
CA GLY A 271 17.44 -20.67 5.03
C GLY A 271 16.98 -20.46 3.58
N GLN A 272 15.98 -19.61 3.30
CA GLN A 272 15.57 -19.32 1.91
C GLN A 272 16.44 -18.30 1.16
N LEU A 273 17.37 -17.63 1.87
CA LEU A 273 18.42 -16.81 1.25
C LEU A 273 19.27 -17.65 0.27
N LEU A 274 19.50 -18.93 0.55
CA LEU A 274 20.35 -19.80 -0.28
C LEU A 274 19.79 -20.08 -1.69
N LEU A 275 18.46 -20.00 -1.88
CA LEU A 275 17.84 -20.26 -3.18
C LEU A 275 17.65 -18.98 -4.03
N LEU A 276 17.49 -17.82 -3.36
CA LEU A 276 17.33 -16.51 -4.00
C LEU A 276 18.66 -15.79 -4.22
N CYS A 277 19.68 -16.00 -3.37
CA CYS A 277 21.03 -15.46 -3.55
C CYS A 277 21.63 -15.77 -4.93
N PRO A 278 21.60 -17.01 -5.47
CA PRO A 278 22.18 -17.25 -6.79
C PRO A 278 21.41 -16.50 -7.89
N ILE A 279 20.10 -16.33 -7.78
CA ILE A 279 19.33 -15.54 -8.75
C ILE A 279 19.63 -14.05 -8.59
N LEU A 280 19.70 -13.53 -7.37
CA LEU A 280 19.96 -12.11 -7.11
C LEU A 280 21.41 -11.70 -7.42
N PHE A 281 22.40 -12.56 -7.16
CA PHE A 281 23.82 -12.29 -7.42
C PHE A 281 24.28 -12.70 -8.81
N VAL A 282 23.83 -13.83 -9.38
CA VAL A 282 24.22 -14.21 -10.76
C VAL A 282 23.59 -13.25 -11.77
N LEU A 283 22.38 -12.73 -11.52
CA LEU A 283 21.73 -11.73 -12.39
C LEU A 283 22.27 -10.29 -12.19
N GLN A 284 23.10 -10.03 -11.17
CA GLN A 284 23.78 -8.75 -11.00
C GLN A 284 25.19 -8.74 -11.62
N VAL A 285 25.72 -9.91 -12.02
CA VAL A 285 27.10 -10.10 -12.51
C VAL A 285 27.15 -10.34 -14.04
N CYS A 286 26.02 -10.26 -14.76
CA CYS A 286 25.94 -10.42 -16.22
C CYS A 286 25.55 -9.12 -16.97
#